data_AF-A0A8X8GGT5-F1
#
_entry.id   AF-A0A8X8GGT5-F1
#
_cell.length_a   1.000
_cell.length_b   1.000
_cell.length_c   1.000
_cell.angle_alpha   90.00
_cell.angle_beta   90.00
_cell.angle_gamma   90.00
#
_symmetry.space_group_name_H-M   'P 1'
#
loop_
_entity.id
_entity.type
_entity.pdbx_description
1 polymer ?
#
loop_
_entity_poly.entity_id
_entity_poly.type
_entity_poly.pdbx_seq_one_letter_code
_entity_poly.pdbx_strand_id
1 'polypeptide(L)'
;MKFKRIIFICFFPVSLIACSIEAKSDSEELRHSFEASTAYLQLDTPIYKAVDSKAENKVSDAVYDSALMKVSILKGYEEQSLFNGQIEDNVVSSQISDLCWLGKFVSDYSKIRLTDNPERLKTLQWLENKRTKWRAIIKKEYADPRFVSSKDYCPY
;
A
#
# COMPACT_ATOMS: atom_id res chain seq x y z
N MET A 1 40.37 10.43 69.43
CA MET A 1 39.88 9.75 68.21
C MET A 1 38.37 9.95 68.12
N LYS A 2 37.88 10.73 67.15
CA LYS A 2 36.43 10.95 66.93
C LYS A 2 36.10 10.61 65.47
N PHE A 3 35.04 9.82 65.33
CA PHE A 3 34.61 9.10 64.13
C PHE A 3 34.42 9.99 62.90
N LYS A 4 35.05 9.60 61.78
CA LYS A 4 34.75 10.14 60.44
C LYS A 4 33.34 9.67 60.03
N ARG A 5 32.50 10.61 59.58
CA ARG A 5 31.22 10.32 58.92
C ARG A 5 31.49 9.62 57.58
N ILE A 6 31.07 8.37 57.45
CA ILE A 6 31.02 7.66 56.17
C ILE A 6 29.65 8.01 55.56
N ILE A 7 29.66 8.87 54.54
CA ILE A 7 28.49 9.12 53.72
C ILE A 7 28.38 7.94 52.76
N PHE A 8 27.43 7.04 53.03
CA PHE A 8 27.10 5.93 52.15
C PHE A 8 26.24 6.48 51.01
N ILE A 9 26.88 6.84 49.89
CA ILE A 9 26.17 7.18 48.66
C ILE A 9 25.65 5.87 48.08
N CYS A 10 24.37 5.58 48.32
CA CYS A 10 23.66 4.51 47.63
C CYS A 10 23.66 4.81 46.13
N PHE A 11 24.56 4.18 45.38
CA PHE A 11 24.48 4.06 43.93
C PHE A 11 23.27 3.19 43.61
N PHE A 12 22.12 3.83 43.47
CA PHE A 12 20.91 3.20 42.94
C PHE A 12 21.14 3.00 41.43
N PRO A 13 21.16 1.77 40.90
CA PRO A 13 21.17 1.55 39.46
C PRO A 13 19.75 1.81 38.95
N VAL A 14 19.38 3.08 38.82
CA VAL A 14 18.23 3.47 38.02
C VAL A 14 18.72 3.53 36.58
N SER A 15 17.91 2.97 35.67
CA SER A 15 17.96 3.21 34.22
C SER A 15 18.85 2.29 33.40
N LEU A 16 18.50 1.00 33.35
CA LEU A 16 18.60 0.21 32.11
C LEU A 16 17.40 -0.74 31.99
N ILE A 17 16.18 -0.24 32.19
CA ILE A 17 15.04 -0.82 31.46
C ILE A 17 15.15 -0.17 30.08
N ALA A 18 16.00 -0.76 29.24
CA ALA A 18 15.99 -0.49 27.82
C ALA A 18 14.55 -0.72 27.34
N CYS A 19 14.04 0.24 26.59
CA CYS A 19 12.74 0.24 25.98
C CYS A 19 12.62 -0.99 25.06
N SER A 20 12.19 -2.13 25.61
CA SER A 20 11.74 -3.30 24.85
C SER A 20 10.25 -3.14 24.56
N ILE A 21 9.85 -1.97 24.06
CA ILE A 21 8.55 -1.80 23.41
C ILE A 21 8.73 -2.44 22.04
N GLU A 22 8.02 -3.55 21.88
CA GLU A 22 8.28 -4.61 20.93
C GLU A 22 8.08 -4.13 19.48
N ALA A 23 9.01 -4.48 18.60
CA ALA A 23 8.84 -4.42 17.13
C ALA A 23 7.58 -5.18 16.63
N LYS A 24 6.94 -5.96 17.51
CA LYS A 24 5.68 -6.67 17.26
C LYS A 24 4.47 -5.73 17.25
N SER A 25 4.45 -4.70 18.10
CA SER A 25 3.36 -3.73 18.16
C SER A 25 3.27 -2.88 16.89
N ASP A 26 4.41 -2.35 16.44
CA ASP A 26 4.54 -1.60 15.18
C ASP A 26 4.03 -2.42 13.97
N SER A 27 4.27 -3.74 13.98
CA SER A 27 3.87 -4.63 12.88
C SER A 27 2.35 -4.84 12.78
N GLU A 28 1.64 -4.94 13.91
CA GLU A 28 0.19 -5.10 13.92
C GLU A 28 -0.51 -3.78 13.61
N GLU A 29 -0.02 -2.66 14.14
CA GLU A 29 -0.57 -1.33 13.84
C GLU A 29 -0.50 -1.01 12.34
N LEU A 30 0.64 -1.30 11.71
CA LEU A 30 0.82 -1.11 10.27
C LEU A 30 -0.05 -2.08 9.45
N ARG A 31 -0.25 -3.33 9.89
CA ARG A 31 -1.18 -4.26 9.25
C ARG A 31 -2.62 -3.75 9.31
N HIS A 32 -3.08 -3.29 10.46
CA HIS A 32 -4.41 -2.69 10.59
C HIS A 32 -4.56 -1.40 9.77
N SER A 33 -3.50 -0.58 9.72
CA SER A 33 -3.47 0.62 8.87
C SER A 33 -3.59 0.26 7.39
N PHE A 34 -2.91 -0.80 6.95
CA PHE A 34 -3.05 -1.34 5.61
C PHE A 34 -4.47 -1.83 5.34
N GLU A 35 -5.01 -2.74 6.16
CA GLU A 35 -6.36 -3.29 6.03
C GLU A 35 -7.43 -2.18 5.92
N ALA A 36 -7.34 -1.16 6.78
CA ALA A 36 -8.22 0.00 6.75
C ALA A 36 -8.04 0.80 5.45
N SER A 37 -6.80 1.06 5.04
CA SER A 37 -6.49 1.77 3.80
C SER A 37 -7.06 1.03 2.59
N THR A 38 -6.89 -0.29 2.50
CA THR A 38 -7.40 -1.09 1.38
C THR A 38 -8.90 -0.93 1.26
N ALA A 39 -9.66 -0.94 2.36
CA ALA A 39 -11.10 -0.71 2.33
C ALA A 39 -11.48 0.66 1.74
N TYR A 40 -10.73 1.72 2.07
CA TYR A 40 -10.95 3.04 1.49
C TYR A 40 -10.60 3.11 0.00
N LEU A 41 -9.57 2.40 -0.45
CA LEU A 41 -9.18 2.36 -1.87
C LEU A 41 -10.29 1.80 -2.76
N GLN A 42 -11.08 0.85 -2.24
CA GLN A 42 -12.17 0.21 -2.96
C GLN A 42 -13.35 1.15 -3.24
N LEU A 43 -13.55 2.17 -2.41
CA LEU A 43 -14.67 3.11 -2.56
C LEU A 43 -14.60 3.89 -3.88
N ASP A 44 -13.41 4.06 -4.43
CA ASP A 44 -13.20 4.81 -5.67
C ASP A 44 -13.21 3.96 -6.93
N THR A 45 -13.37 2.63 -6.83
CA THR A 45 -13.50 1.76 -8.02
C THR A 45 -14.56 2.25 -9.02
N PRO A 46 -15.77 2.68 -8.60
CA PRO A 46 -16.75 3.25 -9.52
C PRO A 46 -16.26 4.51 -10.24
N ILE A 47 -15.45 5.34 -9.57
CA ILE A 47 -14.86 6.55 -10.14
C ILE A 47 -13.83 6.16 -11.21
N TYR A 48 -12.93 5.22 -10.92
CA TYR A 48 -11.93 4.74 -11.89
C TYR A 48 -12.55 4.10 -13.13
N LYS A 49 -13.76 3.52 -13.00
CA LYS A 49 -14.54 2.95 -14.11
C LYS A 49 -15.22 4.03 -14.97
N ALA A 50 -15.60 5.15 -14.36
CA ALA A 50 -16.43 6.18 -15.01
C ALA A 50 -15.61 7.34 -15.59
N VAL A 51 -14.48 7.68 -14.97
CA VAL A 51 -13.64 8.81 -15.40
C VAL A 51 -13.01 8.51 -16.75
N ASP A 52 -13.07 9.48 -17.66
CA ASP A 52 -12.41 9.38 -18.96
C ASP A 52 -10.90 9.41 -18.78
N SER A 53 -10.27 8.24 -18.91
CA SER A 53 -8.83 8.09 -18.85
C SER A 53 -8.13 8.39 -20.18
N LYS A 54 -8.87 8.87 -21.19
CA LYS A 54 -8.37 9.21 -22.54
C LYS A 54 -8.31 10.71 -22.82
N ALA A 55 -8.89 11.54 -21.96
CA ALA A 55 -8.91 12.99 -22.13
C ALA A 55 -8.44 13.70 -20.85
N GLU A 56 -7.42 14.54 -21.00
CA GLU A 56 -6.91 15.37 -19.91
C GLU A 56 -7.90 16.49 -19.60
N ASN A 57 -8.36 16.54 -18.35
CA ASN A 57 -9.22 17.60 -17.83
C ASN A 57 -9.06 17.70 -16.30
N LYS A 58 -9.51 18.81 -15.71
CA LYS A 58 -9.33 19.09 -14.28
C LYS A 58 -9.84 17.98 -13.35
N VAL A 59 -10.92 17.29 -13.72
CA VAL A 59 -11.46 16.19 -12.93
C VAL A 59 -10.56 14.96 -13.06
N SER A 60 -10.24 14.55 -14.29
CA SER A 60 -9.35 13.41 -14.53
C SER A 60 -7.96 13.62 -13.90
N ASP A 61 -7.43 14.84 -13.91
CA ASP A 61 -6.17 15.19 -13.27
C ASP A 61 -6.20 15.03 -11.75
N ALA A 62 -7.23 15.54 -11.11
CA ALA A 62 -7.39 15.43 -9.66
C ALA A 62 -7.57 13.97 -9.23
N VAL A 63 -8.36 13.20 -9.99
CA VAL A 63 -8.53 11.76 -9.74
C VAL A 63 -7.21 11.03 -9.98
N TYR A 64 -6.44 11.39 -11.01
CA TYR A 64 -5.11 10.82 -11.26
C TYR A 64 -4.11 11.09 -10.14
N ASP A 65 -3.99 12.33 -9.67
CA ASP A 65 -3.08 12.66 -8.57
C ASP A 65 -3.48 11.92 -7.28
N SER A 66 -4.78 11.82 -6.98
CA SER A 66 -5.30 11.03 -5.84
C SER A 66 -4.97 9.54 -6.00
N ALA A 67 -5.21 8.97 -7.18
CA ALA A 67 -4.97 7.56 -7.47
C ALA A 67 -3.48 7.21 -7.42
N LEU A 68 -2.61 8.05 -7.99
CA LEU A 68 -1.16 7.84 -7.95
C LEU A 68 -0.60 7.93 -6.52
N MET A 69 -1.15 8.84 -5.71
CA MET A 69 -0.81 8.93 -4.28
C MET A 69 -1.18 7.63 -3.55
N LYS A 70 -2.37 7.10 -3.79
CA LYS A 70 -2.83 5.82 -3.24
C LYS A 70 -1.94 4.65 -3.64
N VAL A 71 -1.51 4.57 -4.91
CA VAL A 71 -0.54 3.57 -5.36
C VAL A 71 0.80 3.74 -4.63
N SER A 72 1.23 4.98 -4.39
CA SER A 72 2.48 5.27 -3.65
C SER A 72 2.39 4.82 -2.19
N ILE A 73 1.21 4.96 -1.56
CA ILE A 73 0.95 4.45 -0.20
C ILE A 73 1.02 2.92 -0.18
N LEU A 74 0.40 2.22 -1.13
CA LEU A 74 0.49 0.76 -1.24
C LEU A 74 1.94 0.27 -1.41
N LYS A 75 2.71 0.96 -2.25
CA LYS A 75 4.15 0.72 -2.40
C LYS A 75 4.89 0.92 -1.07
N GLY A 76 4.59 2.01 -0.37
CA GLY A 76 5.18 2.30 0.94
C GLY A 76 4.88 1.22 1.99
N TYR A 77 3.65 0.69 2.01
CA TYR A 77 3.30 -0.45 2.86
C TYR A 77 4.15 -1.68 2.55
N GLU A 78 4.32 -2.01 1.26
CA GLU A 78 5.15 -3.14 0.84
C GLU A 78 6.63 -2.99 1.24
N GLU A 79 7.19 -1.80 1.05
CA GLU A 79 8.60 -1.50 1.34
C GLU A 79 8.92 -1.51 2.84
N GLN A 80 7.92 -1.30 3.71
CA GLN A 80 8.08 -1.34 5.17
C GLN A 80 8.24 -2.76 5.76
N SER A 81 8.52 -3.77 4.92
CA SER A 81 8.97 -5.12 5.31
C SER A 81 7.98 -5.97 6.12
N LEU A 82 6.71 -5.57 6.21
CA LEU A 82 5.67 -6.31 6.93
C LEU A 82 5.01 -7.42 6.12
N PHE A 83 5.05 -7.30 4.80
CA PHE A 83 4.31 -8.17 3.89
C PHE A 83 5.20 -9.21 3.20
N ASN A 84 6.42 -9.47 3.71
CA ASN A 84 7.45 -10.23 2.99
C ASN A 84 7.66 -9.72 1.53
N GLY A 85 7.42 -8.43 1.30
CA GLY A 85 7.46 -7.81 -0.02
C GLY A 85 6.25 -8.12 -0.93
N GLN A 86 5.14 -8.61 -0.40
CA GLN A 86 3.92 -8.95 -1.15
C GLN A 86 2.64 -8.59 -0.40
N ILE A 87 2.10 -7.41 -0.70
CA ILE A 87 0.79 -6.98 -0.15
C ILE A 87 -0.37 -7.90 -0.54
N GLU A 88 -0.21 -8.71 -1.60
CA GLU A 88 -1.23 -9.66 -2.07
C GLU A 88 -1.59 -10.73 -1.05
N ASP A 89 -0.65 -11.09 -0.17
CA ASP A 89 -0.86 -12.13 0.85
C ASP A 89 -1.84 -11.69 1.96
N ASN A 90 -2.17 -10.39 2.00
CA ASN A 90 -2.96 -9.76 3.06
C ASN A 90 -4.25 -9.12 2.53
N VAL A 91 -4.63 -9.43 1.29
CA VAL A 91 -5.86 -8.93 0.67
C VAL A 91 -6.67 -10.07 0.05
N VAL A 92 -7.98 -9.96 0.07
CA VAL A 92 -8.88 -10.93 -0.57
C VAL A 92 -9.01 -10.67 -2.07
N SER A 93 -9.44 -11.68 -2.85
CA SER A 93 -9.55 -11.58 -4.31
C SER A 93 -10.44 -10.42 -4.80
N SER A 94 -11.48 -10.04 -4.04
CA SER A 94 -12.31 -8.87 -4.37
C SER A 94 -11.54 -7.55 -4.22
N GLN A 95 -10.71 -7.41 -3.18
CA GLN A 95 -9.80 -6.27 -3.02
C GLN A 95 -8.78 -6.21 -4.16
N ILE A 96 -8.26 -7.35 -4.59
CA ILE A 96 -7.33 -7.41 -5.75
C ILE A 96 -8.04 -6.94 -7.03
N SER A 97 -9.32 -7.25 -7.21
CA SER A 97 -10.11 -6.75 -8.34
C SER A 97 -10.22 -5.21 -8.32
N ASP A 98 -10.45 -4.62 -7.16
CA ASP A 98 -10.46 -3.15 -7.01
C ASP A 98 -9.09 -2.52 -7.27
N LEU A 99 -8.02 -3.16 -6.78
CA LEU A 99 -6.64 -2.77 -7.10
C LEU A 99 -6.36 -2.85 -8.61
N CYS A 100 -6.93 -3.82 -9.32
CA CYS A 100 -6.84 -3.85 -10.77
C CYS A 100 -7.51 -2.63 -11.45
N TRP A 101 -8.64 -2.15 -10.93
CA TRP A 101 -9.28 -0.94 -11.49
C TRP A 101 -8.45 0.32 -11.23
N LEU A 102 -7.93 0.48 -10.01
CA LEU A 102 -6.97 1.53 -9.68
C LEU A 102 -5.74 1.48 -10.59
N GLY A 103 -5.15 0.29 -10.72
CA GLY A 103 -3.95 0.08 -11.52
C GLY A 103 -4.16 0.37 -13.00
N LYS A 104 -5.31 -0.01 -13.56
CA LYS A 104 -5.68 0.30 -14.95
C LYS A 104 -5.75 1.82 -15.15
N PHE A 105 -6.48 2.50 -14.29
CA PHE A 105 -6.70 3.94 -14.42
C PHE A 105 -5.38 4.72 -14.35
N VAL A 106 -4.55 4.46 -13.34
CA VAL A 106 -3.25 5.13 -13.18
C VAL A 106 -2.34 4.86 -14.38
N SER A 107 -2.26 3.61 -14.84
CA SER A 107 -1.33 3.25 -15.93
C SER A 107 -1.79 3.74 -17.31
N ASP A 108 -3.10 3.87 -17.52
CA ASP A 108 -3.62 4.42 -18.77
C ASP A 108 -3.47 5.94 -18.80
N TYR A 109 -3.78 6.62 -17.68
CA TYR A 109 -3.66 8.07 -17.62
C TYR A 109 -2.19 8.54 -17.63
N SER A 110 -1.26 7.76 -17.07
CA SER A 110 0.18 8.09 -17.11
C SER A 110 0.77 8.10 -18.53
N LYS A 111 0.09 7.51 -19.53
CA LYS A 111 0.51 7.59 -20.94
C LYS A 111 0.21 8.95 -21.56
N ILE A 112 -0.73 9.69 -20.96
CA ILE A 112 -1.16 11.01 -21.41
C ILE A 112 -0.48 12.07 -20.56
N ARG A 113 -0.54 11.92 -19.23
CA ARG A 113 0.10 12.82 -18.26
C ARG A 113 1.46 12.26 -17.83
N LEU A 114 2.46 12.49 -18.68
CA LEU A 114 3.84 12.07 -18.43
C LEU A 114 4.41 12.80 -17.19
N THR A 115 5.33 12.13 -16.49
CA THR A 115 6.03 12.68 -15.33
C THR A 115 7.52 12.40 -15.46
N ASP A 116 8.34 13.38 -15.09
CA ASP A 116 9.80 13.27 -14.95
C ASP A 116 10.23 13.06 -13.50
N ASN A 117 9.32 13.25 -12.53
CA ASN A 117 9.57 13.01 -11.12
C ASN A 117 10.03 11.54 -10.86
N PRO A 118 11.25 11.33 -10.33
CA PRO A 118 11.81 9.99 -10.16
C PRO A 118 11.00 9.09 -9.22
N GLU A 119 10.41 9.63 -8.17
CA GLU A 119 9.61 8.85 -7.22
C GLU A 119 8.29 8.40 -7.85
N ARG A 120 7.63 9.27 -8.62
CA ARG A 120 6.44 8.88 -9.40
C ARG A 120 6.77 7.79 -10.43
N LEU A 121 7.93 7.89 -11.09
CA LEU A 121 8.38 6.86 -12.03
C LEU A 121 8.62 5.50 -11.34
N LYS A 122 9.25 5.49 -10.16
CA LYS A 122 9.40 4.26 -9.35
C LYS A 122 8.05 3.67 -8.95
N THR A 123 7.09 4.51 -8.56
CA THR A 123 5.73 4.07 -8.24
C THR A 123 5.04 3.44 -9.45
N LEU A 124 5.15 4.05 -10.64
CA LEU A 124 4.56 3.50 -11.86
C LEU A 124 5.22 2.17 -12.26
N GLN A 125 6.54 2.04 -12.12
CA GLN A 125 7.25 0.78 -12.35
C GLN A 125 6.82 -0.32 -11.38
N TRP A 126 6.69 0.02 -10.09
CA TRP A 126 6.17 -0.89 -9.08
C TRP A 126 4.75 -1.35 -9.44
N LEU A 127 3.89 -0.41 -9.88
CA LEU A 127 2.52 -0.72 -10.28
C LEU A 127 2.47 -1.70 -11.46
N GLU A 128 3.29 -1.54 -12.50
CA GLU A 128 3.31 -2.48 -13.63
C GLU A 128 3.68 -3.91 -13.20
N ASN A 129 4.63 -4.06 -12.28
CA ASN A 129 4.98 -5.36 -11.70
C ASN A 129 3.79 -5.96 -10.95
N LYS A 130 3.07 -5.13 -10.19
CA LYS A 130 1.89 -5.54 -9.41
C LYS A 130 0.71 -5.93 -10.28
N ARG A 131 0.44 -5.18 -11.35
CA ARG A 131 -0.61 -5.49 -12.32
C ARG A 131 -0.45 -6.91 -12.90
N THR A 132 0.79 -7.33 -13.17
CA THR A 132 1.08 -8.69 -13.64
C THR A 132 0.69 -9.75 -12.58
N LYS A 133 1.03 -9.52 -11.31
CA LYS A 133 0.68 -10.42 -10.19
C LYS A 133 -0.83 -10.48 -9.97
N TRP A 134 -1.50 -9.33 -9.87
CA TRP A 134 -2.94 -9.24 -9.64
C TRP A 134 -3.75 -9.93 -10.74
N ARG A 135 -3.35 -9.75 -12.01
CA ARG A 135 -3.96 -10.47 -13.14
C ARG A 135 -3.86 -11.99 -12.96
N ALA A 136 -2.70 -12.50 -12.52
CA ALA A 136 -2.50 -13.93 -12.30
C ALA A 136 -3.42 -14.46 -11.18
N ILE A 137 -3.54 -13.72 -10.08
CA ILE A 137 -4.42 -14.08 -8.95
C ILE A 137 -5.88 -14.09 -9.39
N ILE A 138 -6.36 -13.01 -10.03
CA ILE A 138 -7.76 -12.92 -10.51
C ILE A 138 -8.07 -14.02 -11.53
N LYS A 139 -7.14 -14.34 -12.44
CA LYS A 139 -7.32 -15.47 -13.34
C LYS A 139 -7.44 -16.78 -12.56
N LYS A 140 -6.60 -17.03 -11.57
CA LYS A 140 -6.69 -18.28 -10.79
C LYS A 140 -8.03 -18.41 -10.05
N GLU A 141 -8.53 -17.31 -9.49
CA GLU A 141 -9.72 -17.30 -8.63
C GLU A 141 -11.05 -17.22 -9.41
N TYR A 142 -11.06 -16.55 -10.57
CA TYR A 142 -12.27 -16.29 -11.35
C TYR A 142 -12.27 -16.89 -12.77
N ALA A 143 -11.26 -17.69 -13.16
CA ALA A 143 -11.24 -18.35 -14.48
C ALA A 143 -12.13 -19.59 -14.57
N ASP A 144 -13.43 -19.43 -14.34
CA ASP A 144 -14.38 -20.18 -15.17
C ASP A 144 -14.83 -19.27 -16.34
N PRO A 145 -14.08 -19.27 -17.46
CA PRO A 145 -14.39 -18.44 -18.63
C PRO A 145 -15.73 -18.80 -19.28
N ARG A 146 -16.43 -19.85 -18.80
CA ARG A 146 -17.77 -20.21 -19.25
C ARG A 146 -18.87 -19.31 -18.65
N PHE A 147 -18.57 -18.58 -17.57
CA PHE A 147 -19.59 -17.80 -16.84
C PHE A 147 -19.22 -16.32 -16.65
N VAL A 148 -17.94 -15.98 -16.43
CA VAL A 148 -17.52 -14.58 -16.23
C VAL A 148 -16.12 -14.35 -16.81
N SER A 149 -15.91 -13.22 -17.46
CA SER A 149 -14.60 -12.86 -17.99
C SER A 149 -13.72 -12.33 -16.86
N SER A 150 -12.48 -12.84 -16.73
CA SER A 150 -11.48 -12.26 -15.82
C SER A 150 -11.23 -10.77 -16.07
N LYS A 151 -11.58 -10.24 -17.26
CA LYS A 151 -11.50 -8.80 -17.57
C LYS A 151 -12.52 -7.95 -16.82
N ASP A 152 -13.60 -8.54 -16.31
CA ASP A 152 -14.60 -7.84 -15.51
C ASP A 152 -14.05 -7.50 -14.10
N TYR A 153 -13.06 -8.29 -13.65
CA TYR A 153 -12.38 -8.15 -12.36
C TYR A 153 -10.97 -7.53 -12.49
N CYS A 154 -10.26 -7.78 -13.60
CA CYS A 154 -8.96 -7.19 -13.87
C CYS A 154 -8.86 -6.75 -15.34
N PRO A 155 -9.11 -5.46 -15.65
CA PRO A 155 -9.42 -4.98 -17.00
C PRO A 155 -8.20 -4.76 -17.91
N TYR A 156 -7.10 -5.49 -17.67
CA TYR A 156 -5.91 -5.48 -18.50
C TYR A 156 -5.35 -6.87 -18.69
#